data_AF-A0AAV9XB05-F1
#
_entry.id   AF-A0AAV9XB05-F1
#
_cell.length_a   1.000
_cell.length_b   1.000
_cell.length_c   1.000
_cell.angle_alpha   90.00
_cell.angle_beta   90.00
_cell.angle_gamma   90.00
#
_symmetry.space_group_name_H-M   'P 1'
#
loop_
_entity.id
_entity.type
_entity.pdbx_description
1 polymer ?
#
loop_
_entity_poly.entity_id
_entity_poly.type
_entity_poly.pdbx_seq_one_letter_code
_entity_poly.pdbx_strand_id
1 'polypeptide(L)'
;MENDKGELVDLYVPRKCSATNRIIKAKDHASVQISVAKVDENGRSIPGEHITYALCGFVRSRGESDDSFNRLAQRDGLLKNVWSATKQR
;
A
#
# COMPACT_ATOMS: atom_id res chain seq x y z
N MET A 1 15.47 14.97 2.67
CA MET A 1 15.97 16.32 2.96
C MET A 1 17.37 16.40 2.41
N GLU A 2 17.67 17.44 1.64
CA GLU A 2 18.98 17.67 1.04
C GLU A 2 19.63 18.87 1.71
N ASN A 3 20.96 18.86 1.83
CA ASN A 3 21.73 20.04 2.23
C ASN A 3 21.95 20.99 1.03
N ASP A 4 22.59 22.14 1.27
CA ASP A 4 22.90 23.14 0.23
C ASP A 4 23.85 22.61 -0.87
N LYS A 5 24.49 21.45 -0.65
CA LYS A 5 25.35 20.74 -1.63
C LYS A 5 24.60 19.65 -2.41
N GLY A 6 23.29 19.47 -2.17
CA GLY A 6 22.47 18.44 -2.81
C GLY A 6 22.65 17.03 -2.25
N GLU A 7 23.26 16.88 -1.08
CA GLU A 7 23.47 15.58 -0.44
C GLU A 7 22.28 15.24 0.47
N LEU A 8 21.79 14.00 0.39
CA LEU A 8 20.73 13.50 1.27
C LEU A 8 21.26 13.36 2.71
N VAL A 9 20.70 14.15 3.62
CA VAL A 9 21.13 14.17 5.04
C VAL A 9 20.31 13.23 5.94
N ASP A 10 19.20 12.68 5.44
CA ASP A 10 18.33 11.79 6.21
C ASP A 10 18.89 10.37 6.28
N LEU A 11 18.80 9.74 7.46
CA LEU A 11 19.22 8.34 7.65
C LEU A 11 18.45 7.35 6.77
N TYR A 12 17.16 7.62 6.54
CA TYR A 12 16.30 6.84 5.64
C TYR A 12 15.07 7.66 5.25
N VAL A 13 14.49 7.33 4.10
CA VAL A 13 13.17 7.85 3.69
C VAL A 13 12.10 6.84 4.12
N PRO A 14 11.15 7.20 5.00
CA PRO A 14 10.19 6.26 5.56
C PRO A 14 9.14 5.82 4.54
N ARG A 15 8.54 4.65 4.78
CA ARG A 15 7.42 4.13 3.98
C ARG A 15 6.17 4.98 4.17
N LYS A 16 5.35 5.07 3.12
CA LYS A 16 4.03 5.71 3.14
C LYS A 16 2.93 4.67 3.02
N CYS A 17 1.83 4.89 3.74
CA CYS A 17 0.62 4.08 3.64
C CYS A 17 -0.03 4.30 2.27
N SER A 18 -0.23 3.22 1.51
CA SER A 18 -0.83 3.25 0.17
C SER A 18 -2.27 3.79 0.18
N ALA A 19 -2.99 3.66 1.31
CA ALA A 19 -4.38 4.09 1.41
C ALA A 19 -4.55 5.57 1.76
N THR A 20 -3.65 6.13 2.57
CA THR A 20 -3.81 7.48 3.18
C THR A 20 -2.64 8.43 2.92
N ASN A 21 -1.57 7.96 2.29
CA ASN A 21 -0.30 8.67 2.13
C ASN A 21 0.38 9.13 3.43
N ARG A 22 -0.11 8.68 4.59
CA ARG A 22 0.53 8.93 5.89
C ARG A 22 1.85 8.18 6.01
N ILE A 23 2.82 8.80 6.67
CA ILE A 23 4.11 8.17 6.98
C ILE A 23 3.88 7.03 7.99
N ILE A 24 4.47 5.87 7.70
CA ILE A 24 4.53 4.73 8.63
C ILE A 24 5.76 4.91 9.51
N LYS A 25 5.54 5.13 10.80
CA LYS A 25 6.61 5.31 11.79
C LYS A 25 7.36 4.00 12.01
N ALA A 26 8.66 4.07 12.34
CA ALA A 26 9.47 2.88 12.63
C ALA A 26 8.94 2.02 13.80
N LYS A 27 8.30 2.64 14.80
CA LYS A 27 7.67 1.94 15.95
C LYS A 27 6.19 1.57 15.74
N ASP A 28 5.65 1.76 14.53
CA ASP A 28 4.27 1.32 14.23
C ASP A 28 4.25 -0.18 13.91
N HIS A 29 4.20 -1.00 14.97
CA HIS A 29 4.14 -2.46 14.87
C HIS A 29 2.77 -2.99 14.44
N ALA A 30 1.76 -2.11 14.37
CA ALA A 30 0.46 -2.45 13.81
C ALA A 30 0.41 -2.26 12.30
N SER A 31 1.42 -1.64 11.67
CA SER A 31 1.51 -1.54 10.22
C SER A 31 1.83 -2.88 9.56
N VAL A 32 1.33 -3.10 8.35
CA VAL A 32 1.60 -4.31 7.56
C VAL A 32 2.01 -3.95 6.14
N GLN A 33 2.75 -4.87 5.53
CA GLN A 33 3.04 -4.86 4.11
C GLN A 33 2.47 -6.14 3.52
N ILE A 34 1.55 -5.99 2.57
CA ILE A 34 0.86 -7.10 1.90
C ILE A 34 1.48 -7.22 0.51
N SER A 35 1.98 -8.40 0.18
CA SER A 35 2.57 -8.73 -1.13
C SER A 35 1.61 -9.64 -1.88
N VAL A 36 1.01 -9.12 -2.96
CA VAL A 36 0.14 -9.91 -3.85
C VAL A 36 0.97 -10.45 -4.99
N ALA A 37 1.03 -11.77 -5.16
CA ALA A 37 1.78 -12.40 -6.25
C ALA A 37 1.18 -12.03 -7.62
N LYS A 38 2.05 -11.71 -8.58
CA LYS A 38 1.62 -11.62 -9.98
C LYS A 38 1.44 -13.01 -10.56
N VAL A 39 0.49 -13.14 -11.47
CA VAL A 39 0.19 -14.40 -12.16
C VAL A 39 0.59 -14.31 -13.63
N ASP A 40 1.12 -15.41 -14.17
CA ASP A 40 1.38 -15.57 -15.60
C ASP A 40 0.10 -15.95 -16.37
N GLU A 41 0.22 -16.09 -17.69
CA GLU A 41 -0.89 -16.50 -18.58
C GLU A 41 -1.44 -17.90 -18.25
N ASN A 42 -0.66 -18.74 -17.59
CA ASN A 42 -1.04 -20.08 -17.15
C ASN A 42 -1.68 -20.07 -15.75
N GLY A 43 -1.87 -18.90 -15.15
CA GLY A 43 -2.42 -18.74 -13.80
C GLY A 43 -1.46 -19.13 -12.68
N ARG A 44 -0.16 -19.32 -12.99
CA ARG A 44 0.87 -19.64 -11.99
C ARG A 44 1.43 -18.35 -11.43
N SER A 45 1.77 -18.37 -10.13
CA SER A 45 2.46 -17.24 -9.53
C SER A 45 3.88 -17.13 -10.06
N ILE A 46 4.29 -15.92 -10.42
CA ILE A 46 5.65 -15.61 -10.87
C ILE A 46 6.52 -15.42 -9.62
N PRO A 47 7.55 -16.26 -9.39
CA PRO A 47 8.39 -16.14 -8.20
C PRO A 47 9.12 -14.79 -8.15
N GLY A 48 9.07 -14.12 -7.00
CA GLY A 48 9.74 -12.83 -6.78
C GLY A 48 9.00 -11.60 -7.30
N GLU A 49 7.95 -11.78 -8.11
CA GLU A 49 7.13 -10.68 -8.61
C GLU A 49 5.86 -10.48 -7.78
N HIS A 50 5.81 -9.35 -7.08
CA HIS A 50 4.68 -8.99 -6.23
C HIS A 50 4.27 -7.54 -6.42
N ILE A 51 2.97 -7.28 -6.27
CA ILE A 51 2.44 -5.93 -6.07
C ILE A 51 2.28 -5.74 -4.56
N THR A 52 2.98 -4.74 -4.02
CA THR A 52 3.07 -4.53 -2.58
C THR A 52 2.24 -3.34 -2.13
N TYR A 53 1.42 -3.53 -1.10
CA TYR A 53 0.63 -2.49 -0.46
C TYR A 53 1.06 -2.32 1.00
N ALA A 54 1.29 -1.07 1.42
CA ALA A 54 1.61 -0.76 2.80
C ALA A 54 0.39 -0.14 3.48
N LEU A 55 -0.08 -0.74 4.57
CA LEU A 55 -1.19 -0.22 5.37
C LEU A 55 -0.68 0.16 6.76
N CYS A 56 -0.91 1.40 7.17
CA CYS A 56 -0.53 1.88 8.50
C CYS A 56 -1.45 1.30 9.58
N GLY A 57 -0.95 1.23 10.82
CA GLY A 57 -1.71 0.70 11.96
C GLY A 57 -3.03 1.43 12.19
N PHE A 58 -3.07 2.75 11.94
CA PHE A 58 -4.26 3.57 12.09
C PHE A 58 -5.46 3.11 11.23
N VAL A 59 -5.22 2.77 9.96
CA VAL A 59 -6.29 2.29 9.05
C VAL A 59 -6.78 0.93 9.50
N ARG A 60 -5.87 0.04 9.90
CA ARG A 60 -6.20 -1.30 10.41
C ARG A 60 -6.98 -1.25 11.72
N SER A 61 -6.59 -0.37 12.65
CA SER A 61 -7.29 -0.21 13.93
C SER A 61 -8.71 0.32 13.80
N ARG A 62 -9.03 1.00 12.68
CA ARG A 62 -10.36 1.53 12.40
C ARG A 62 -11.27 0.56 11.64
N GLY A 63 -10.76 -0.60 11.24
CA GLY A 63 -11.51 -1.54 10.39
C GLY A 63 -11.60 -1.13 8.91
N GLU A 64 -11.00 0.00 8.53
CA GLU A 64 -11.02 0.54 7.16
C GLU A 64 -9.99 -0.11 6.24
N SER A 65 -9.27 -1.14 6.72
CA SER A 65 -8.21 -1.80 5.96
C SER A 65 -8.74 -2.61 4.78
N ASP A 66 -9.88 -3.27 4.95
CA ASP A 66 -10.47 -4.13 3.91
C ASP A 66 -10.98 -3.28 2.73
N ASP A 67 -11.81 -2.28 3.00
CA ASP A 67 -12.31 -1.34 1.98
C ASP A 67 -11.16 -0.65 1.25
N SER A 68 -10.17 -0.15 2.00
CA SER A 68 -8.98 0.48 1.43
C SER A 68 -8.21 -0.46 0.51
N PHE A 69 -8.07 -1.73 0.89
CA PHE A 69 -7.36 -2.73 0.09
C PHE A 69 -8.14 -3.10 -1.18
N ASN A 70 -9.46 -3.31 -1.08
CA ASN A 70 -10.33 -3.59 -2.22
C ASN A 70 -10.29 -2.46 -3.25
N ARG A 71 -10.35 -1.20 -2.79
CA ARG A 71 -10.20 -0.02 -3.65
C ARG A 71 -8.85 0.02 -4.37
N LEU A 72 -7.75 -0.23 -3.63
CA LEU A 72 -6.39 -0.19 -4.19
C LEU A 72 -6.17 -1.33 -5.20
N ALA A 73 -6.54 -2.55 -4.84
CA ALA A 73 -6.41 -3.72 -5.70
C ALA A 73 -7.26 -3.61 -6.97
N GLN A 74 -8.47 -3.06 -6.88
CA GLN A 74 -9.30 -2.81 -8.06
C GLN A 74 -8.71 -1.71 -8.95
N ARG A 75 -8.18 -0.63 -8.37
CA ARG A 75 -7.51 0.43 -9.13
C ARG A 75 -6.28 -0.10 -9.88
N ASP A 76 -5.54 -0.99 -9.26
CA ASP A 76 -4.33 -1.59 -9.84
C ASP A 76 -4.66 -2.80 -10.74
N GLY A 77 -5.94 -3.04 -11.03
CA GLY A 77 -6.41 -4.01 -12.04
C GLY A 77 -6.51 -5.46 -11.57
N LEU A 78 -6.31 -5.72 -10.27
CA LEU A 78 -6.34 -7.07 -9.69
C LEU A 78 -7.75 -7.59 -9.38
N LEU A 79 -8.69 -6.68 -9.15
CA LEU A 79 -10.08 -6.99 -8.85
C LEU A 79 -11.00 -6.27 -9.84
N LYS A 80 -12.16 -6.86 -10.11
CA LYS A 80 -13.18 -6.28 -11.00
C LYS A 80 -14.53 -6.24 -10.27
N ASN A 81 -15.15 -5.07 -10.24
CA ASN A 81 -16.51 -4.83 -9.70
C ASN A 81 -16.70 -5.19 -8.22
N VAL A 82 -15.65 -5.17 -7.40
CA VAL A 82 -15.74 -5.46 -5.96
C VAL A 82 -16.03 -4.19 -5.16
N TRP A 83 -15.36 -3.09 -5.53
CA TRP A 83 -15.49 -1.79 -4.89
C TRP A 83 -16.22 -0.80 -5.80
N SER A 84 -17.09 0.04 -5.23
CA SER A 84 -17.79 1.10 -5.96
C SER A 84 -17.68 2.45 -5.24
N ALA A 85 -17.29 3.47 -6.00
CA ALA A 85 -17.35 4.85 -5.54
C ALA A 85 -18.80 5.35 -5.64
N THR A 86 -19.65 4.98 -4.69
CA THR A 86 -20.98 5.60 -4.64
C THR A 86 -20.81 7.03 -4.16
N LYS A 87 -21.01 7.99 -5.06
CA LYS A 87 -21.07 9.42 -4.73
C LYS A 87 -22.30 9.62 -3.85
N GLN A 88 -22.12 9.70 -2.54
CA GLN A 88 -23.19 10.21 -1.67
C GLN A 88 -23.46 11.65 -2.12
N ARG A 89 -24.63 11.85 -2.73
CA ARG A 89 -25.17 13.18 -3.04
C ARG A 89 -25.68 13.81 -1.76
#